data_AF-A0A1F7GJ85-F1
#
_entry.id   AF-A0A1F7GJ85-F1
#
_cell.length_a   1.000
_cell.length_b   1.000
_cell.length_c   1.000
_cell.angle_alpha   90.00
_cell.angle_beta   90.00
_cell.angle_gamma   90.00
#
_symmetry.space_group_name_H-M   'P 1'
#
loop_
_entity.id
_entity.type
_entity.pdbx_description
1 polymer ?
#
loop_
_entity_poly.entity_id
_entity_poly.type
_entity_poly.pdbx_seq_one_letter_code
_entity_poly.pdbx_strand_id
1 'polypeptide(L)' 'MKKCESCGMPLDEKSTSKLEGRYCIYCQDQVTGTLKSFDEVREGSINAAMKFMGKTREEAEKMADEMMPTLPRWKK' A
#
# COMPACT_ATOMS: atom_id res chain seq x y z
N MET A 1 -10.53 10.76 6.11
CA MET A 1 -10.32 9.35 5.75
C MET A 1 -8.85 9.02 5.99
N LYS A 2 -8.53 8.05 6.86
CA LYS A 2 -7.14 7.61 7.04
C LYS A 2 -6.68 6.79 5.84
N LYS A 3 -5.39 6.82 5.55
CA LYS A 3 -4.75 6.04 4.47
C LYS A 3 -3.63 5.21 5.06
N CYS A 4 -3.40 4.03 4.49
CA CYS A 4 -2.30 3.16 4.85
C CYS A 4 -0.97 3.92 4.66
N GLU A 5 -0.15 3.97 5.70
CA GLU A 5 1.13 4.70 5.64
C GLU A 5 2.16 4.04 4.70
N SER A 6 1.92 2.79 4.27
CA SER A 6 2.79 2.06 3.33
C SER A 6 2.38 2.19 1.86
N CYS A 7 1.09 2.11 1.53
CA CYS A 7 0.61 2.04 0.14
C CYS A 7 -0.41 3.12 -0.23
N GLY A 8 -0.79 4.00 0.70
CA GLY A 8 -1.76 5.07 0.43
C GLY A 8 -3.21 4.60 0.26
N MET A 9 -3.47 3.29 0.32
CA MET A 9 -4.81 2.72 0.23
C MET A 9 -5.69 3.26 1.37
N PRO A 10 -6.92 3.71 1.10
CA PRO A 10 -7.85 4.10 2.14
C PRO A 10 -8.06 3.01 3.18
N LEU A 11 -8.16 3.40 4.45
CA LEU A 11 -8.42 2.50 5.55
C LEU A 11 -9.88 2.56 5.96
N ASP A 12 -10.50 1.39 6.03
CA ASP A 12 -11.86 1.13 6.54
C ASP A 12 -11.86 -0.12 7.46
N GLU A 13 -13.03 -0.51 7.95
CA GLU A 13 -13.18 -1.65 8.87
C GLU A 13 -12.64 -2.98 8.30
N LYS A 14 -12.71 -3.18 6.98
CA LYS A 14 -12.33 -4.43 6.32
C LYS A 14 -10.86 -4.46 5.91
N SER A 15 -10.30 -3.30 5.63
CA SER A 15 -8.95 -3.16 5.08
C SER A 15 -7.90 -2.78 6.12
N THR A 16 -8.29 -2.23 7.26
CA THR A 16 -7.37 -1.84 8.33
C THR A 16 -6.77 -3.08 9.00
N SER A 17 -5.47 -3.08 9.25
CA SER A 17 -4.83 -4.16 10.00
C SER A 17 -5.37 -4.21 11.44
N LYS A 18 -5.60 -5.43 11.93
CA LYS A 18 -6.00 -5.68 13.32
C LYS A 18 -4.86 -5.48 14.32
N LEU A 19 -3.62 -5.51 13.85
CA LEU A 19 -2.42 -5.35 14.67
C LEU A 19 -2.07 -3.86 14.82
N GLU A 20 -2.19 -3.09 13.74
CA GLU A 20 -1.83 -1.68 13.76
C GLU A 20 -2.68 -0.83 12.81
N GLY A 21 -3.47 0.09 13.38
CA GLY A 21 -4.44 0.91 12.64
C GLY A 21 -3.87 1.94 11.67
N ARG A 22 -2.54 1.98 11.47
CA ARG A 22 -1.84 2.81 10.48
C ARG A 22 -1.65 2.10 9.14
N TYR A 23 -1.79 0.78 9.12
CA TYR A 23 -1.52 -0.05 7.96
C TYR A 23 -2.76 -0.84 7.52
N CYS A 24 -2.75 -1.27 6.26
CA CYS A 24 -3.77 -2.18 5.75
C CYS A 24 -3.34 -3.63 5.86
N ILE A 25 -4.32 -4.54 5.79
CA ILE A 25 -4.13 -5.99 5.82
C ILE A 25 -3.22 -6.53 4.70
N TYR A 26 -2.99 -5.76 3.64
CA TYR A 26 -2.13 -6.16 2.52
C TYR A 26 -0.67 -5.76 2.70
N CYS A 27 -0.39 -4.77 3.55
CA CYS A 27 0.96 -4.24 3.82
C CYS A 27 1.57 -4.80 5.11
N GLN A 28 0.74 -5.29 6.02
CA GLN A 28 1.18 -5.95 7.24
C GLN A 28 0.70 -7.40 7.25
N ASP A 29 1.58 -8.33 7.58
CA ASP A 29 1.21 -9.71 7.83
C ASP A 29 0.37 -9.80 9.10
N GLN A 30 -0.84 -10.37 9.01
CA GLN A 30 -1.81 -10.35 10.12
C GLN A 30 -1.53 -11.41 11.20
N VAL A 31 -0.49 -12.23 11.05
CA VAL A 31 -0.09 -13.25 12.02
C VAL A 31 1.16 -12.80 12.77
N THR A 32 2.20 -12.42 12.04
CA THR A 32 3.51 -12.03 12.56
C THR A 32 3.64 -10.54 12.85
N GLY A 33 2.77 -9.71 12.25
CA GLY A 33 2.89 -8.24 12.31
C GLY A 33 3.98 -7.66 11.41
N THR A 34 4.71 -8.50 10.68
CA THR A 34 5.79 -8.08 9.79
C THR A 34 5.23 -7.22 8.67
N LEU A 35 5.85 -6.06 8.45
CA LEU A 35 5.50 -5.18 7.36
C LEU A 35 6.28 -5.55 6.10
N LYS A 36 5.60 -5.57 4.96
CA LYS A 36 6.24 -5.79 3.65
C LYS A 36 7.30 -4.73 3.35
N SER A 37 8.33 -5.12 2.61
CA SER A 37 9.36 -4.23 2.10
C SER A 37 8.82 -3.20 1.10
N PHE A 38 9.62 -2.19 0.76
CA PHE A 38 9.24 -1.18 -0.22
C PHE A 38 8.87 -1.80 -1.57
N ASP A 39 9.70 -2.72 -2.08
CA ASP A 39 9.50 -3.36 -3.39
C ASP A 39 8.25 -4.26 -3.42
N GLU A 40 8.00 -5.00 -2.34
CA GLU A 40 6.77 -5.81 -2.22
C GLU A 40 5.51 -4.94 -2.18
N VAL A 41 5.56 -3.79 -1.51
CA VAL A 41 4.44 -2.84 -1.48
C VAL A 41 4.28 -2.14 -2.84
N ARG A 42 5.38 -1.89 -3.55
CA ARG A 42 5.37 -1.33 -4.91
C ARG A 42 4.68 -2.27 -5.89
N GLU A 43 5.10 -3.52 -5.94
CA GLU A 43 4.45 -4.53 -6.79
C GLU A 43 2.97 -4.73 -6.42
N GLY A 44 2.64 -4.73 -5.13
CA GLY A 44 1.25 -4.75 -4.67
C GLY A 44 0.43 -3.55 -5.18
N SER A 45 1.00 -2.35 -5.12
CA SER A 45 0.36 -1.11 -5.60
C SER A 45 0.15 -1.13 -7.11
N ILE A 46 1.14 -1.60 -7.88
CA ILE A 46 1.06 -1.74 -9.33
C ILE A 46 -0.07 -2.70 -9.71
N ASN A 47 -0.08 -3.90 -9.10
CA ASN A 47 -1.11 -4.90 -9.34
C ASN A 47 -2.52 -4.39 -8.99
N ALA A 48 -2.65 -3.63 -7.90
CA ALA A 48 -3.92 -3.01 -7.53
C ALA A 48 -4.36 -1.93 -8.53
N ALA A 49 -3.46 -1.06 -8.98
CA ALA A 49 -3.76 -0.03 -9.96
C ALA A 49 -4.18 -0.64 -11.31
N MET A 50 -3.50 -1.69 -11.77
CA MET A 50 -3.90 -2.41 -12.99
C MET A 50 -5.30 -3.04 -12.83
N LYS A 51 -5.53 -3.76 -11.73
CA LYS A 51 -6.76 -4.52 -11.51
C LYS A 51 -7.99 -3.64 -11.25
N PHE A 52 -7.84 -2.60 -10.44
CA PHE A 52 -8.98 -1.82 -9.94
C PHE A 52 -9.14 -0.46 -10.63
N MET A 53 -8.09 0.06 -11.26
CA MET A 53 -8.12 1.37 -11.94
C MET A 53 -7.98 1.24 -13.46
N GLY A 54 -7.84 0.02 -13.99
CA GLY A 54 -7.73 -0.25 -15.43
C GLY A 54 -6.46 0.30 -16.07
N LYS A 55 -5.42 0.57 -15.27
CA LYS A 55 -4.15 1.14 -15.73
C LYS A 55 -3.30 0.10 -16.45
N THR A 56 -2.50 0.56 -17.41
CA THR A 56 -1.40 -0.27 -17.93
C THR A 56 -0.34 -0.49 -16.85
N ARG A 57 0.53 -1.48 -17.03
CA ARG A 57 1.66 -1.74 -16.14
C ARG A 57 2.54 -0.48 -15.99
N GLU A 58 2.87 0.17 -17.10
CA GLU A 58 3.71 1.38 -17.13
C GLU A 58 3.06 2.55 -16.37
N GLU A 59 1.77 2.80 -16.59
CA GLU A 59 1.04 3.85 -15.85
C GLU A 59 0.95 3.56 -14.35
N ALA A 60 0.79 2.28 -13.99
CA ALA A 60 0.72 1.82 -12.62
C ALA A 60 2.08 1.91 -11.91
N GLU A 61 3.17 1.58 -12.60
CA GLU A 61 4.55 1.74 -12.11
C GLU A 61 4.86 3.21 -11.84
N LYS A 62 4.60 4.08 -12.81
CA LYS A 62 4.78 5.53 -12.63
C LYS A 62 3.98 6.06 -11.44
N MET A 63 2.72 5.66 -11.31
CA MET A 63 1.87 6.04 -10.18
C MET A 63 2.45 5.56 -8.84
N ALA A 64 2.91 4.32 -8.75
CA ALA A 64 3.49 3.77 -7.52
C ALA A 64 4.79 4.51 -7.15
N ASP A 65 5.66 4.78 -8.12
CA ASP A 65 6.95 5.43 -7.93
C ASP A 65 6.82 6.90 -7.53
N GLU A 66 5.82 7.61 -8.05
CA GLU A 66 5.52 8.99 -7.66
C GLU A 66 4.85 9.07 -6.28
N MET A 67 3.90 8.16 -5.99
CA MET A 67 3.09 8.22 -4.78
C MET A 67 3.85 7.67 -3.56
N MET A 68 4.45 6.49 -3.65
CA MET A 68 4.94 5.76 -2.48
C MET A 68 5.97 6.55 -1.67
N PRO A 69 7.01 7.18 -2.24
CA PRO A 69 7.99 7.94 -1.47
C PRO A 69 7.39 9.08 -0.64
N THR A 70 6.19 9.55 -0.98
CA THR A 70 5.49 10.61 -0.25
C THR A 70 4.73 10.13 0.98
N LEU A 71 4.61 8.81 1.19
CA LEU A 71 3.83 8.24 2.29
C LEU A 71 4.64 8.21 3.59
N PRO A 72 3.98 8.32 4.77
CA PRO A 72 4.67 8.49 6.05
C PRO A 72 5.70 7.41 6.39
N ARG A 73 5.46 6.15 5.99
CA ARG A 73 6.41 5.06 6.30
C ARG A 73 7.74 5.19 5.56
N TRP A 74 7.74 5.85 4.41
CA TRP A 74 8.89 5.93 3.52
C TRP A 74 9.59 7.29 3.56
N LYS A 75 8.96 8.27 4.20
CA LYS A 75 9.59 9.55 4.53
C LYS A 75 10.60 9.32 5.67
N LYS A 76 11.82 9.82 5.46
CA LYS A 76 12.85 9.90 6.52
C LYS A 76 12.46 10.93 7.56
#